data_AF-A0A8H4CNN1-F1
#
_entry.id   AF-A0A8H4CNN1-F1
#
_cell.length_a   1.000
_cell.length_b   1.000
_cell.length_c   1.000
_cell.angle_alpha   90.00
_cell.angle_beta   90.00
_cell.angle_gamma   90.00
#
_symmetry.space_group_name_H-M   'P 1'
#
loop_
_entity.id
_entity.type
_entity.pdbx_description
1 polymer ?
#
loop_
_entity_poly.entity_id
_entity_poly.type
_entity_poly.pdbx_seq_one_letter_code
_entity_poly.pdbx_strand_id
1 'polypeptide(L)'
;MVLSYGAEHTFDYNSASCAADIRSYTKSTLHYVLDTIVDPKSIVVADKAMGRSGGRYAGLEALPEDVLDGTGSIRKTIKWTYVMGTSMIGREEGLTGPYYSKPRPEKRAFGKWWFRTVVQELMDKGLLKPHPVKLMDGGLEAVPRGVKLLQEKAVSGGKLVYTIQ
;
A
#
# COMPACT_ATOMS: atom_id res chain seq x y z
N MET A 1 16.92 0.21 -5.86
CA MET A 1 16.44 0.88 -4.62
C MET A 1 15.57 -0.06 -3.77
N VAL A 2 14.50 -0.65 -4.31
CA VAL A 2 13.57 -1.49 -3.52
C VAL A 2 14.19 -2.78 -2.93
N LEU A 3 15.17 -3.41 -3.61
CA LEU A 3 15.90 -4.57 -3.06
C LEU A 3 16.57 -4.25 -1.71
N SER A 4 17.13 -3.04 -1.57
CA SER A 4 17.76 -2.58 -0.32
C SER A 4 16.78 -2.34 0.84
N TYR A 5 15.47 -2.47 0.59
CA TYR A 5 14.38 -2.36 1.56
C TYR A 5 13.71 -3.72 1.84
N GLY A 6 14.32 -4.83 1.41
CA GLY A 6 13.88 -6.19 1.74
C GLY A 6 13.09 -6.91 0.64
N ALA A 7 12.97 -6.33 -0.56
CA ALA A 7 12.44 -7.07 -1.70
C ALA A 7 13.45 -8.13 -2.15
N GLU A 8 13.01 -9.39 -2.27
CA GLU A 8 13.82 -10.50 -2.79
C GLU A 8 14.07 -10.36 -4.31
N HIS A 9 13.04 -9.96 -5.05
CA HIS A 9 13.11 -9.77 -6.51
C HIS A 9 12.21 -8.61 -6.93
N THR A 10 12.48 -8.04 -8.11
CA THR A 10 11.68 -6.97 -8.70
C THR A 10 11.29 -7.30 -10.13
N PHE A 11 10.11 -6.86 -10.53
CA PHE A 11 9.61 -6.97 -11.91
C PHE A 11 9.21 -5.58 -12.39
N ASP A 12 9.44 -5.29 -13.68
CA ASP A 12 8.93 -4.06 -14.27
C ASP A 12 7.43 -4.19 -14.51
N TYR A 13 6.65 -3.39 -13.79
CA TYR A 13 5.19 -3.36 -13.92
C TYR A 13 4.72 -2.83 -15.30
N ASN A 14 5.62 -2.24 -16.09
CA ASN A 14 5.34 -1.87 -17.48
C ASN A 14 5.47 -3.03 -18.46
N SER A 15 6.16 -4.11 -18.07
CA SER A 15 6.27 -5.30 -18.92
C SER A 15 4.92 -5.99 -19.09
N ALA A 16 4.59 -6.33 -20.34
CA ALA A 16 3.43 -7.17 -20.65
C ALA A 16 3.52 -8.58 -20.02
N SER A 17 4.73 -9.07 -19.75
CA SER A 17 4.99 -10.36 -19.10
C SER A 17 4.97 -10.30 -17.58
N CYS A 18 4.86 -9.12 -16.94
CA CYS A 18 5.06 -8.95 -15.50
C CYS A 18 4.33 -9.99 -14.63
N ALA A 19 3.03 -10.21 -14.87
CA ALA A 19 2.26 -11.19 -14.12
C ALA A 19 2.72 -12.65 -14.37
N ALA A 20 3.09 -12.97 -15.61
CA ALA A 20 3.60 -14.29 -15.97
C ALA A 20 4.99 -14.55 -15.34
N ASP A 21 5.84 -13.53 -15.30
CA ASP A 21 7.17 -13.59 -14.70
C ASP A 21 7.07 -13.80 -13.18
N ILE A 22 6.19 -13.04 -12.51
CA ILE A 22 5.89 -13.25 -11.07
C ILE A 22 5.37 -14.66 -10.83
N ARG A 23 4.45 -15.15 -11.66
CA ARG A 23 3.86 -16.48 -11.52
C ARG A 23 4.88 -17.59 -11.73
N SER A 24 5.79 -17.42 -12.70
CA SER A 24 6.90 -18.35 -12.93
C SER A 24 7.86 -18.36 -11.74
N TYR A 25 8.28 -17.18 -11.29
CA TYR A 25 9.19 -17.00 -10.15
C TYR A 25 8.64 -17.64 -8.88
N THR A 26 7.35 -17.42 -8.60
CA THR A 26 6.66 -17.99 -7.45
C THR A 26 6.17 -19.42 -7.66
N LYS A 27 6.55 -20.10 -8.76
CA LYS A 27 6.12 -21.46 -9.09
C LYS A 27 4.60 -21.66 -9.03
N SER A 28 3.85 -20.61 -9.37
CA SER A 28 2.39 -20.56 -9.30
C SER A 28 1.79 -20.75 -7.90
N THR A 29 2.53 -20.42 -6.84
CA THR A 29 2.08 -20.54 -5.44
C THR A 29 1.93 -19.20 -4.70
N LEU A 30 2.02 -18.06 -5.41
CA LEU A 30 1.75 -16.75 -4.80
C LEU A 30 0.36 -16.72 -4.15
N HIS A 31 0.30 -16.42 -2.85
CA HIS A 31 -0.94 -16.45 -2.07
C HIS A 31 -1.34 -15.11 -1.46
N TYR A 32 -0.40 -14.18 -1.35
CA TYR A 32 -0.64 -12.85 -0.77
C TYR A 32 -0.19 -11.77 -1.74
N VAL A 33 -1.06 -10.79 -1.97
CA VAL A 33 -0.72 -9.57 -2.71
C VAL A 33 -1.10 -8.36 -1.86
N LEU A 34 -0.16 -7.43 -1.73
CA LEU A 34 -0.39 -6.08 -1.21
C LEU A 34 -0.24 -5.11 -2.38
N ASP A 35 -1.33 -4.47 -2.79
CA ASP A 35 -1.32 -3.50 -3.88
C ASP A 35 -1.32 -2.07 -3.32
N THR A 36 -0.25 -1.35 -3.59
CA THR A 36 -0.03 0.02 -3.12
C THR A 36 -0.39 1.08 -4.16
N ILE A 37 -0.93 0.68 -5.32
CA ILE A 37 -1.32 1.56 -6.41
C ILE A 37 -2.83 1.55 -6.61
N VAL A 38 -3.44 0.36 -6.59
CA VAL A 38 -4.89 0.13 -6.69
C VAL A 38 -5.50 0.83 -7.92
N ASP A 39 -4.88 0.61 -9.08
CA ASP A 39 -5.42 1.00 -10.37
C ASP A 39 -5.87 -0.24 -11.18
N PRO A 40 -6.61 -0.08 -12.29
CA PRO A 40 -7.06 -1.22 -13.08
C PRO A 40 -5.92 -2.13 -13.56
N LYS A 41 -4.74 -1.58 -13.84
CA LYS A 41 -3.58 -2.36 -14.31
C LYS A 41 -2.98 -3.17 -13.17
N SER A 42 -2.81 -2.59 -11.98
CA SER A 42 -2.24 -3.27 -10.81
C SER A 42 -3.15 -4.40 -10.33
N ILE A 43 -4.47 -4.18 -10.32
CA ILE A 43 -5.49 -5.21 -10.01
C ILE A 43 -5.39 -6.39 -10.98
N VAL A 44 -5.31 -6.13 -12.30
CA VAL A 44 -5.17 -7.18 -13.31
C VAL A 44 -3.86 -7.94 -13.17
N VAL A 45 -2.74 -7.26 -12.88
CA VAL A 45 -1.45 -7.92 -12.61
C VAL A 45 -1.57 -8.81 -11.39
N ALA A 46 -2.17 -8.34 -10.30
CA ALA A 46 -2.37 -9.11 -9.08
C ALA A 46 -3.25 -10.35 -9.31
N ASP A 47 -4.38 -10.21 -10.01
CA ASP A 47 -5.24 -11.33 -10.37
C ASP A 47 -4.47 -12.35 -11.22
N LYS A 48 -3.71 -11.93 -12.23
CA LYS A 48 -2.99 -12.87 -13.11
C LYS A 48 -1.77 -13.51 -12.45
N ALA A 49 -1.10 -12.81 -11.54
CA ALA A 49 0.11 -13.29 -10.86
C ALA A 49 -0.21 -14.29 -9.74
N MET A 50 -1.36 -14.15 -9.09
CA MET A 50 -1.76 -14.98 -7.97
C MET A 50 -1.87 -16.47 -8.35
N GLY A 51 -1.49 -17.35 -7.44
CA GLY A 51 -1.44 -18.80 -7.63
C GLY A 51 -2.78 -19.44 -8.00
N ARG A 52 -2.75 -20.69 -8.46
CA ARG A 52 -3.96 -21.40 -8.94
C ARG A 52 -5.02 -21.60 -7.86
N SER A 53 -4.60 -21.80 -6.61
CA SER A 53 -5.49 -21.93 -5.45
C SER A 53 -6.11 -20.60 -5.01
N GLY A 54 -5.76 -19.48 -5.65
CA GLY A 54 -6.12 -18.15 -5.21
C GLY A 54 -5.38 -17.76 -3.92
N GLY A 55 -5.96 -16.81 -3.19
CA GLY A 55 -5.31 -16.25 -2.01
C GLY A 55 -5.97 -14.99 -1.49
N ARG A 56 -5.18 -14.08 -0.92
CA ARG A 56 -5.66 -12.81 -0.39
C ARG A 56 -4.99 -11.66 -1.09
N TYR A 57 -5.82 -10.74 -1.57
CA TYR A 57 -5.40 -9.46 -2.08
C TYR A 57 -5.80 -8.39 -1.06
N ALA A 58 -4.89 -7.47 -0.75
CA ALA A 58 -5.17 -6.26 0.02
C ALA A 58 -4.72 -5.03 -0.76
N GLY A 59 -5.65 -4.15 -1.11
CA GLY A 59 -5.34 -2.80 -1.63
C GLY A 59 -5.08 -1.81 -0.49
N LEU A 60 -4.27 -0.78 -0.74
CA LEU A 60 -4.13 0.38 0.16
C LEU A 60 -5.15 1.51 -0.12
N GLU A 61 -6.12 1.24 -0.99
CA GLU A 61 -7.25 2.11 -1.33
C GLU A 61 -8.49 1.25 -1.58
N ALA A 62 -9.68 1.86 -1.58
CA ALA A 62 -10.91 1.15 -1.88
C ALA A 62 -10.89 0.58 -3.30
N LEU A 63 -11.35 -0.66 -3.42
CA LEU A 63 -11.48 -1.32 -4.70
C LEU A 63 -12.77 -0.89 -5.41
N PRO A 64 -12.83 -0.98 -6.75
CA PRO A 64 -14.07 -0.86 -7.50
C PRO A 64 -15.18 -1.76 -6.92
N GLU A 65 -16.43 -1.30 -6.97
CA GLU A 65 -17.56 -2.02 -6.36
C GLU A 65 -17.76 -3.41 -6.95
N ASP A 66 -17.59 -3.55 -8.27
CA ASP A 66 -17.67 -4.82 -9.00
C ASP A 66 -16.60 -5.83 -8.56
N VAL A 67 -15.43 -5.34 -8.13
CA VAL A 67 -14.37 -6.18 -7.55
C VAL A 67 -14.77 -6.66 -6.15
N LEU A 68 -15.39 -5.80 -5.34
CA LEU A 68 -15.76 -6.12 -3.95
C LEU A 68 -16.99 -7.03 -3.85
N ASP A 69 -17.99 -6.83 -4.71
CA ASP A 69 -19.22 -7.62 -4.73
C ASP A 69 -19.08 -8.94 -5.53
N GLY A 70 -17.95 -9.12 -6.22
CA GLY A 70 -17.63 -10.31 -6.99
C GLY A 70 -18.39 -10.43 -8.32
N THR A 71 -18.96 -9.33 -8.82
CA THR A 71 -19.60 -9.23 -10.15
C THR A 71 -18.61 -8.90 -11.26
N GLY A 72 -17.43 -8.37 -10.91
CA GLY A 72 -16.33 -8.09 -11.82
C GLY A 72 -15.71 -9.35 -12.40
N SER A 73 -14.97 -9.19 -13.51
CA SER A 73 -14.28 -10.29 -14.19
C SER A 73 -12.97 -10.70 -13.49
N ILE A 74 -13.05 -11.02 -12.20
CA ILE A 74 -11.92 -11.43 -11.36
C ILE A 74 -12.17 -12.80 -10.71
N ARG A 75 -11.10 -13.45 -10.26
CA ARG A 75 -11.22 -14.78 -9.67
C ARG A 75 -11.88 -14.76 -8.29
N LYS A 76 -12.96 -15.53 -8.14
CA LYS A 76 -13.67 -15.76 -6.86
C LYS A 76 -12.84 -16.53 -5.82
N THR A 77 -11.77 -17.21 -6.25
CA THR A 77 -10.83 -17.90 -5.36
C THR A 77 -9.89 -16.93 -4.64
N ILE A 78 -9.92 -15.64 -4.98
CA ILE A 78 -9.17 -14.59 -4.30
C ILE A 78 -10.11 -13.85 -3.35
N LYS A 79 -9.71 -13.72 -2.09
CA LYS A 79 -10.37 -12.83 -1.14
C LYS A 79 -9.85 -11.41 -1.39
N TRP A 80 -10.68 -10.59 -2.00
CA TRP A 80 -10.42 -9.19 -2.27
C TRP A 80 -10.76 -8.33 -1.06
N THR A 81 -9.81 -7.53 -0.60
CA THR A 81 -10.03 -6.58 0.49
C THR A 81 -9.15 -5.36 0.29
N TYR A 82 -9.35 -4.35 1.13
CA TYR A 82 -8.47 -3.21 1.24
C TYR A 82 -8.28 -2.83 2.70
N VAL A 83 -7.20 -2.10 2.98
CA VAL A 83 -6.85 -1.65 4.33
C VAL A 83 -6.54 -0.17 4.31
N MET A 84 -7.33 0.61 5.02
CA MET A 84 -7.01 2.02 5.32
C MET A 84 -6.13 2.08 6.56
N GLY A 85 -4.91 2.60 6.41
CA GLY A 85 -3.98 2.77 7.53
C GLY A 85 -4.53 3.69 8.62
N THR A 86 -5.33 4.69 8.24
CA THR A 86 -6.04 5.58 9.17
C THR A 86 -6.99 4.86 10.10
N SER A 87 -7.46 3.67 9.73
CA SER A 87 -8.43 2.93 10.54
C SER A 87 -7.85 2.47 11.89
N MET A 88 -6.51 2.41 12.03
CA MET A 88 -5.82 2.15 13.30
C MET A 88 -5.96 3.31 14.30
N ILE A 89 -6.40 4.48 13.85
CA ILE A 89 -6.81 5.59 14.73
C ILE A 89 -8.06 5.19 15.51
N GLY A 90 -8.93 4.34 14.97
CA GLY A 90 -10.14 3.81 15.62
C GLY A 90 -11.20 4.86 15.97
N ARG A 91 -11.05 6.09 15.47
CA ARG A 91 -12.09 7.12 15.48
C ARG A 91 -13.00 6.92 14.27
N GLU A 92 -14.11 7.66 14.24
CA GLU A 92 -14.92 7.74 13.03
C GLU A 92 -14.09 8.29 11.87
N GLU A 93 -14.19 7.63 10.72
CA GLU A 93 -13.70 8.12 9.43
C GLU A 93 -14.92 8.66 8.67
N GLY A 94 -15.22 9.95 8.82
CA GLY A 94 -16.36 10.63 8.21
C GLY A 94 -16.23 10.89 6.71
N LEU A 95 -15.52 10.03 5.98
CA LEU A 95 -15.41 10.08 4.52
C LEU A 95 -16.64 9.45 3.87
N THR A 96 -16.79 9.62 2.56
CA THR A 96 -17.91 9.09 1.79
C THR A 96 -17.63 7.69 1.23
N GLY A 97 -18.70 6.98 0.88
CA GLY A 97 -18.64 5.71 0.18
C GLY A 97 -17.87 4.63 0.96
N PRO A 98 -16.97 3.88 0.31
CA PRO A 98 -16.29 2.75 0.95
C PRO A 98 -15.38 3.19 2.11
N TYR A 99 -14.96 4.46 2.16
CA TYR A 99 -14.05 4.96 3.18
C TYR A 99 -14.75 5.37 4.49
N TYR A 100 -16.09 5.38 4.53
CA TYR A 100 -16.81 5.63 5.77
C TYR A 100 -16.55 4.51 6.78
N SER A 101 -16.23 4.85 8.02
CA SER A 101 -16.25 3.88 9.11
C SER A 101 -16.67 4.47 10.46
N LYS A 102 -17.54 3.75 11.17
CA LYS A 102 -17.89 4.03 12.57
C LYS A 102 -16.66 3.90 13.48
N PRO A 103 -16.66 4.50 14.68
CA PRO A 103 -15.62 4.29 15.67
C PRO A 103 -15.35 2.80 15.94
N ARG A 104 -14.07 2.44 16.06
CA ARG A 104 -13.58 1.07 16.24
C ARG A 104 -12.56 1.01 17.38
N PRO A 105 -13.01 0.91 18.64
CA PRO A 105 -12.14 0.90 19.81
C PRO A 105 -11.08 -0.21 19.77
N GLU A 106 -11.41 -1.36 19.17
CA GLU A 106 -10.50 -2.49 18.95
C GLU A 106 -9.35 -2.11 18.02
N LYS A 107 -9.61 -1.37 16.94
CA LYS A 107 -8.56 -0.86 16.05
C LYS A 107 -7.70 0.19 16.74
N ARG A 108 -8.29 1.05 17.58
CA ARG A 108 -7.53 2.00 18.41
C ARG A 108 -6.56 1.26 19.34
N ALA A 109 -7.04 0.20 20.00
CA ALA A 109 -6.22 -0.61 20.91
C ALA A 109 -5.06 -1.27 20.14
N PHE A 110 -5.36 -1.89 19.00
CA PHE A 110 -4.36 -2.47 18.10
C PHE A 110 -3.34 -1.42 17.64
N GLY A 111 -3.78 -0.24 17.18
CA GLY A 111 -2.89 0.83 16.74
C GLY A 111 -1.97 1.33 17.85
N LYS A 112 -2.48 1.51 19.07
CA LYS A 112 -1.65 1.87 20.23
C LYS A 112 -0.58 0.82 20.50
N TRP A 113 -0.96 -0.46 20.55
CA TRP A 113 -0.02 -1.56 20.76
C TRP A 113 1.02 -1.63 19.65
N TRP A 114 0.58 -1.61 18.39
CA TRP A 114 1.45 -1.69 17.22
C TRP A 114 2.54 -0.61 17.23
N PHE A 115 2.16 0.66 17.41
CA PHE A 115 3.12 1.76 17.39
C PHE A 115 4.01 1.81 18.64
N ARG A 116 3.45 1.60 19.84
CA ARG A 116 4.20 1.73 21.10
C ARG A 116 5.10 0.54 21.40
N THR A 117 4.77 -0.63 20.87
CA THR A 117 5.53 -1.86 21.12
C THR A 117 6.33 -2.23 19.89
N VAL A 118 5.66 -2.62 18.81
CA VAL A 118 6.33 -3.22 17.64
C VAL A 118 7.16 -2.19 16.88
N VAL A 119 6.56 -1.07 16.46
CA VAL A 119 7.26 -0.06 15.66
C VAL A 119 8.38 0.58 16.46
N GLN A 120 8.13 0.95 17.73
CA GLN A 120 9.17 1.53 18.59
C GLN A 120 10.35 0.57 18.76
N GLU A 121 10.11 -0.71 19.04
CA GLU A 121 11.18 -1.71 19.18
C GLU A 121 12.01 -1.86 17.89
N LEU A 122 11.35 -1.90 16.74
CA LEU A 122 12.05 -1.98 15.45
C LEU A 122 12.87 -0.72 15.14
N MET A 123 12.37 0.45 15.53
CA MET A 123 13.09 1.71 15.40
C MET A 123 14.30 1.79 16.33
N ASP A 124 14.13 1.43 17.61
CA ASP A 124 15.19 1.45 18.62
C ASP A 124 16.33 0.49 18.26
N LYS A 125 15.99 -0.67 17.66
CA LYS A 125 16.97 -1.64 17.15
C LYS A 125 17.56 -1.29 15.79
N GLY A 126 17.13 -0.19 15.15
CA GLY A 126 17.57 0.19 13.80
C GLY A 126 17.16 -0.79 12.70
N LEU A 127 16.14 -1.62 12.95
CA LEU A 127 15.64 -2.62 12.00
C LEU A 127 14.61 -2.06 11.03
N LEU A 128 14.06 -0.87 11.31
CA LEU A 128 13.16 -0.17 10.41
C LEU A 128 13.87 0.98 9.70
N LYS A 129 14.09 0.83 8.39
CA LYS A 129 14.70 1.84 7.55
C LYS A 129 13.63 2.79 6.97
N PRO A 130 13.73 4.12 7.16
CA PRO A 130 12.79 5.06 6.56
C PRO A 130 12.95 5.11 5.04
N HIS A 131 11.89 5.51 4.35
CA HIS A 131 11.92 5.88 2.93
C HIS A 131 13.03 6.94 2.68
N PRO A 132 13.76 6.94 1.55
CA PRO A 132 14.75 7.99 1.31
C PRO A 132 14.15 9.39 1.47
N VAL A 133 14.79 10.20 2.30
CA VAL A 133 14.35 11.55 2.65
C VAL A 133 14.83 12.52 1.59
N LYS A 134 13.91 13.30 1.02
CA LYS A 134 14.20 14.44 0.17
C LYS A 134 13.88 15.70 0.95
N LEU A 135 14.90 16.26 1.60
CA LEU A 135 14.77 17.49 2.36
C LEU A 135 14.52 18.65 1.39
N MET A 136 13.52 19.47 1.71
CA MET A 136 13.06 20.57 0.87
C MET A 136 13.26 21.90 1.59
N ASP A 137 13.69 22.91 0.84
CA ASP A 137 13.85 24.28 1.34
C ASP A 137 12.52 25.01 1.48
N GLY A 138 12.53 26.10 2.27
CA GLY A 138 11.40 27.05 2.39
C GLY A 138 10.39 26.74 3.48
N GLY A 139 10.64 25.73 4.32
CA GLY A 139 9.83 25.42 5.49
C GLY A 139 8.36 25.15 5.15
N LEU A 140 7.44 25.56 6.03
CA LEU A 140 6.01 25.31 5.89
C LEU A 140 5.41 25.97 4.63
N GLU A 141 5.87 27.17 4.28
CA GLU A 141 5.37 27.95 3.13
C GLU A 141 5.64 27.26 1.78
N ALA A 142 6.64 26.38 1.72
CA ALA A 142 6.96 25.63 0.51
C ALA A 142 6.15 24.33 0.35
N VAL A 143 5.38 23.91 1.36
CA VAL A 143 4.58 22.67 1.33
C VAL A 143 3.58 22.61 0.16
N PRO A 144 2.82 23.68 -0.17
CA PRO A 144 1.90 23.64 -1.31
C PRO A 144 2.58 23.30 -2.64
N ARG A 145 3.81 23.80 -2.87
CA ARG A 145 4.62 23.42 -4.03
C ARG A 145 4.98 21.93 -4.00
N GLY A 146 5.33 21.40 -2.83
CA GLY A 146 5.56 19.97 -2.63
C GLY A 146 4.35 19.11 -2.97
N VAL A 147 3.16 19.54 -2.57
CA VAL A 147 1.90 18.85 -2.90
C VAL A 147 1.67 18.85 -4.42
N LYS A 148 1.92 19.98 -5.11
CA LYS A 148 1.82 20.05 -6.57
C LYS A 148 2.76 19.05 -7.27
N LEU A 149 4.00 18.90 -6.80
CA LEU A 149 4.94 17.90 -7.34
C LEU A 149 4.42 16.46 -7.20
N LEU A 150 3.71 16.14 -6.12
CA LEU A 150 3.09 14.83 -5.93
C LEU A 150 1.93 14.62 -6.90
N GLN A 151 1.08 15.64 -7.09
CA GLN A 151 -0.05 15.60 -8.04
C GLN A 151 0.42 15.41 -9.48
N GLU A 152 1.52 16.07 -9.86
CA GLU A 152 2.16 15.95 -11.18
C GLU A 152 2.96 14.65 -11.34
N LYS A 153 2.95 13.76 -10.33
CA LYS A 153 3.74 12.51 -10.29
C LYS A 153 5.23 12.72 -10.53
N ALA A 154 5.76 13.89 -10.17
CA ALA A 154 7.16 14.29 -10.36
C ALA A 154 8.09 13.80 -9.24
N VAL A 155 7.55 13.10 -8.24
CA VAL A 155 8.32 12.53 -7.13
C VAL A 155 8.39 11.02 -7.30
N SER A 156 9.61 10.50 -7.39
CA SER A 156 9.87 9.06 -7.45
C SER A 156 10.93 8.70 -6.41
N GLY A 157 10.70 7.59 -5.69
CA GLY A 157 11.72 7.01 -4.83
C GLY A 157 12.15 7.85 -3.63
N GLY A 158 11.37 8.85 -3.22
CA GLY A 158 11.67 9.65 -2.03
C GLY A 158 10.42 10.24 -1.36
N LYS A 159 10.56 10.59 -0.09
CA LYS A 159 9.56 11.34 0.66
C LYS A 159 10.01 12.80 0.78
N LEU A 160 9.17 13.73 0.33
CA LEU A 160 9.41 15.16 0.54
C LEU A 160 9.28 15.47 2.03
N VAL A 161 10.30 16.09 2.63
CA VAL A 161 10.33 16.47 4.05
C VAL A 161 10.68 17.95 4.15
N TYR A 162 9.90 18.69 4.95
CA TYR A 162 10.11 20.10 5.24
C TYR A 162 10.36 20.24 6.74
N THR A 163 11.46 20.90 7.10
CA THR A 163 11.75 21.23 8.51
C THR A 163 11.01 22.49 8.89
N ILE A 164 10.31 22.44 10.02
CA ILE A 164 9.77 23.63 10.68
C ILE A 164 10.93 24.25 11.46
N GLN A 165 11.20 25.53 11.19
CA GLN A 165 12.17 26.33 11.97
C GLN A 165 11.46 26.95 13.17
#